data_AF-A0A539END5-F1
#
_entry.id   AF-A0A539END5-F1
#
_cell.length_a   1.000
_cell.length_b   1.000
_cell.length_c   1.000
_cell.angle_alpha   90.00
_cell.angle_beta   90.00
_cell.angle_gamma   90.00
#
_symmetry.space_group_name_H-M   'P 1'
#
loop_
_entity.id
_entity.type
_entity.pdbx_description
1 polymer ?
#
loop_
_entity_poly.entity_id
_entity_poly.type
_entity_poly.pdbx_seq_one_letter_code
_entity_poly.pdbx_strand_id
1 'polypeptide(L)'
;MKRAALAAFLFASALAGGEGRAQFMGGAAPTAPSIINMSLMDALVIIRHPELAGVFSFVPDAQSTMAMADLLLRDHASLKRFLKAVEADQKKLKVISGWDKEVCLHIVAAAANQTLPPGAERLPKKLNDRVSLLSLAQGMPLQVIMQRRIEAR
;
A
#
# COMPACT_ATOMS: atom_id res chain seq x y z
N MET A 1 -14.58 9.18 -60.11
CA MET A 1 -13.82 8.12 -59.40
C MET A 1 -12.77 8.78 -58.52
N LYS A 2 -12.65 8.37 -57.25
CA LYS A 2 -11.48 8.52 -56.34
C LYS A 2 -11.12 9.98 -55.96
N ARG A 3 -11.57 10.58 -54.84
CA ARG A 3 -11.20 10.34 -53.42
C ARG A 3 -9.72 10.00 -53.19
N ALA A 4 -8.92 11.02 -52.85
CA ALA A 4 -7.69 11.01 -52.05
C ALA A 4 -7.16 12.46 -52.04
N ALA A 5 -6.65 13.07 -50.97
CA ALA A 5 -6.61 12.76 -49.55
C ALA A 5 -6.39 14.13 -48.88
N LEU A 6 -7.32 14.51 -48.02
CA LEU A 6 -7.29 15.71 -47.18
C LEU A 6 -6.89 15.22 -45.78
N ALA A 7 -5.79 15.73 -45.22
CA ALA A 7 -5.45 15.79 -43.80
C ALA A 7 -3.92 15.70 -43.59
N ALA A 8 -3.23 16.82 -43.80
CA ALA A 8 -1.94 17.09 -43.20
C ALA A 8 -2.12 18.33 -42.32
N PHE A 9 -2.66 18.14 -41.12
CA PHE A 9 -2.65 19.16 -40.07
C PHE A 9 -2.74 18.46 -38.72
N LEU A 10 -1.94 18.96 -37.76
CA LEU A 10 -1.89 18.65 -36.33
C LEU A 10 -0.90 17.56 -35.88
N PHE A 11 0.39 17.83 -36.11
CA PHE A 11 1.46 17.40 -35.20
C PHE A 11 1.87 18.62 -34.34
N ALA A 12 1.21 18.81 -33.20
CA ALA A 12 1.64 19.75 -32.16
C ALA A 12 0.91 19.47 -30.84
N SER A 13 1.25 18.37 -30.17
CA SER A 13 0.88 18.10 -28.77
C SER A 13 1.82 17.03 -28.20
N ALA A 14 3.10 17.38 -28.05
CA ALA A 14 4.07 16.55 -27.35
C ALA A 14 5.03 17.45 -26.56
N LEU A 15 4.48 18.19 -25.61
CA LEU A 15 5.23 19.01 -24.65
C LEU A 15 4.39 19.18 -23.38
N ALA A 16 4.31 18.12 -22.58
CA ALA A 16 4.11 18.13 -21.13
C ALA A 16 4.12 16.68 -20.62
N GLY A 17 5.07 16.34 -19.74
CA GLY A 17 5.10 15.06 -19.04
C GLY A 17 6.32 14.19 -19.28
N GLY A 18 7.48 14.79 -19.58
CA GLY A 18 8.77 14.13 -19.46
C GLY A 18 9.31 14.25 -18.05
N GLU A 19 8.81 13.45 -17.10
CA GLU A 19 9.46 13.23 -15.81
C GLU A 19 9.51 11.73 -15.53
N GLY A 20 10.43 11.08 -16.23
CA GLY A 20 10.71 9.66 -16.11
C GLY A 20 12.19 9.41 -16.29
N ARG A 21 12.85 9.18 -15.15
CA ARG A 21 14.13 8.48 -14.93
C ARG A 21 15.39 9.31 -14.65
N ALA A 22 15.96 8.91 -13.52
CA ALA A 22 17.38 8.87 -13.15
C ALA A 22 17.99 10.12 -12.51
N GLN A 23 17.89 10.17 -11.18
CA GLN A 23 18.97 10.63 -10.30
C GLN A 23 18.87 9.89 -8.94
N PHE A 24 19.38 8.66 -8.90
CA PHE A 24 19.74 7.98 -7.65
C PHE A 24 21.22 8.27 -7.39
N MET A 25 21.54 9.46 -6.87
CA MET A 25 22.76 9.76 -6.11
C MET A 25 22.54 11.10 -5.40
N GLY A 26 22.17 11.03 -4.13
CA GLY A 26 22.00 12.18 -3.27
C GLY A 26 21.31 11.71 -2.01
N GLY A 27 22.03 11.71 -0.88
CA GLY A 27 21.43 11.43 0.41
C GLY A 27 20.21 12.34 0.57
N ALA A 28 19.02 11.74 0.63
CA ALA A 28 17.78 12.48 0.77
C ALA A 28 17.91 13.32 2.04
N ALA A 29 17.88 14.65 1.87
CA ALA A 29 17.76 15.56 2.99
C ALA A 29 16.51 15.14 3.80
N PRO A 30 16.58 15.14 5.14
CA PRO A 30 15.47 14.69 5.98
C PRO A 30 14.23 15.48 5.57
N THR A 31 13.27 14.78 4.99
CA THR A 31 12.01 15.37 4.56
C THR A 31 11.30 15.81 5.83
N ALA A 32 10.80 17.06 5.86
CA ALA A 32 10.06 17.56 7.00
C ALA A 32 8.93 16.55 7.35
N PRO A 33 8.68 16.29 8.65
CA PRO A 33 7.71 15.29 9.06
C PRO A 33 6.36 15.54 8.38
N SER A 34 5.97 14.62 7.50
CA SER A 34 4.72 14.69 6.77
C SER A 34 3.55 14.32 7.67
N ILE A 35 2.35 14.83 7.35
CA ILE A 35 1.11 14.42 8.02
C ILE A 35 0.99 12.90 7.93
N ILE A 36 0.96 12.22 9.08
CA ILE A 36 0.91 10.76 9.13
C ILE A 36 -0.44 10.28 8.61
N ASN A 37 -0.42 9.30 7.72
CA ASN A 37 -1.62 8.64 7.22
C ASN A 37 -2.42 8.01 8.37
N MET A 38 -3.72 8.29 8.44
CA MET A 38 -4.58 7.72 9.49
C MET A 38 -4.69 6.20 9.40
N SER A 39 -4.65 5.62 8.20
CA SER A 39 -4.65 4.16 8.02
C SER A 39 -3.40 3.53 8.64
N LEU A 40 -2.24 4.19 8.48
CA LEU A 40 -0.98 3.75 9.08
C LEU A 40 -1.06 3.82 10.61
N MET A 41 -1.58 4.91 11.18
CA MET A 41 -1.73 5.03 12.63
C MET A 41 -2.64 3.94 13.21
N ASP A 42 -3.80 3.70 12.59
CA ASP A 42 -4.71 2.61 12.96
C ASP A 42 -4.00 1.26 12.91
N ALA A 43 -3.24 1.00 11.84
CA ALA A 43 -2.51 -0.24 11.67
C ALA A 43 -1.39 -0.42 12.71
N LEU A 44 -0.65 0.63 13.07
CA LEU A 44 0.36 0.61 14.14
C LEU A 44 -0.25 0.27 15.51
N VAL A 45 -1.41 0.86 15.82
CA VAL A 45 -2.16 0.54 17.04
C VAL A 45 -2.62 -0.93 17.03
N ILE A 46 -3.15 -1.43 15.90
CA ILE A 46 -3.60 -2.82 15.74
C ILE A 46 -2.46 -3.81 16.01
N ILE A 47 -1.25 -3.54 15.49
CA ILE A 47 -0.10 -4.42 15.70
C ILE A 47 0.56 -4.24 17.06
N ARG A 48 0.14 -3.25 17.85
CA ARG A 48 0.67 -2.87 19.18
C ARG A 48 2.07 -2.26 19.14
N HIS A 49 2.32 -1.45 18.11
CA HIS A 49 3.56 -0.67 17.96
C HIS A 49 3.28 0.82 17.70
N PRO A 50 2.45 1.51 18.52
CA PRO A 50 2.18 2.94 18.34
C PRO A 50 3.44 3.80 18.45
N GLU A 51 4.46 3.35 19.17
CA GLU A 51 5.75 4.02 19.31
C GLU A 51 6.50 4.17 17.98
N LEU A 52 6.21 3.32 16.99
CA LEU A 52 6.82 3.42 15.66
C LEU A 52 6.26 4.58 14.83
N ALA A 53 5.21 5.27 15.29
CA ALA A 53 4.66 6.43 14.59
C ALA A 53 5.72 7.52 14.33
N GLY A 54 6.64 7.74 15.28
CA GLY A 54 7.76 8.67 15.12
C GLY A 54 8.83 8.20 14.13
N VAL A 55 8.93 6.90 13.85
CA VAL A 55 9.80 6.37 12.78
C VAL A 55 9.12 6.54 11.44
N PHE A 56 7.83 6.18 11.37
CA PHE A 56 7.04 6.32 10.15
C PHE A 56 6.77 7.77 9.74
N SER A 57 6.90 8.76 10.64
CA SER A 57 6.81 10.18 10.25
C SER A 57 7.91 10.64 9.30
N PHE A 58 8.99 9.86 9.17
CA PHE A 58 10.06 10.09 8.19
C PHE A 58 9.89 9.29 6.90
N VAL A 59 8.88 8.42 6.82
CA VAL A 59 8.58 7.65 5.61
C VAL A 59 7.59 8.46 4.76
N PRO A 60 7.91 8.76 3.49
CA PRO A 60 6.96 9.42 2.60
C PRO A 60 5.65 8.61 2.52
N ASP A 61 4.50 9.28 2.50
CA ASP A 61 3.18 8.62 2.51
C ASP A 61 3.04 7.58 1.38
N ALA A 62 3.54 7.90 0.19
CA ALA A 62 3.58 6.99 -0.98
C ALA A 62 4.40 5.70 -0.78
N GLN A 63 5.27 5.67 0.24
CA GLN A 63 6.09 4.50 0.60
C GLN A 63 5.62 3.84 1.91
N SER A 64 4.60 4.40 2.57
CA SER A 64 4.14 3.94 3.89
C SER A 64 3.61 2.50 3.85
N THR A 65 2.92 2.11 2.78
CA THR A 65 2.38 0.76 2.59
C THR A 65 3.49 -0.28 2.39
N MET A 66 4.52 0.07 1.63
CA MET A 66 5.72 -0.77 1.45
C MET A 66 6.51 -0.90 2.75
N ALA A 67 6.75 0.20 3.46
CA ALA A 67 7.46 0.18 4.74
C ALA A 67 6.69 -0.64 5.81
N MET A 68 5.36 -0.54 5.82
CA MET A 68 4.54 -1.38 6.69
C MET A 68 4.63 -2.86 6.28
N ALA A 69 4.56 -3.18 4.99
CA ALA A 69 4.73 -4.54 4.51
C ALA A 69 6.07 -5.15 4.95
N ASP A 70 7.16 -4.39 4.86
CA ASP A 70 8.48 -4.81 5.33
C ASP A 70 8.52 -5.09 6.83
N LEU A 71 7.89 -4.24 7.65
CA LEU A 71 7.75 -4.46 9.09
C LEU A 71 6.99 -5.77 9.37
N LEU A 72 5.86 -5.97 8.70
CA LEU A 72 5.00 -7.15 8.91
C LEU A 72 5.65 -8.45 8.43
N LEU A 73 6.49 -8.40 7.38
CA LEU A 73 7.27 -9.54 6.91
C LEU A 73 8.35 -9.96 7.93
N ARG A 74 8.87 -9.03 8.73
CA ARG A 74 9.86 -9.31 9.78
C ARG A 74 9.22 -9.82 11.08
N ASP A 75 7.99 -9.41 11.37
CA ASP A 75 7.25 -9.86 12.55
C ASP A 75 5.91 -10.51 12.18
N HIS A 76 5.92 -11.84 12.09
CA HIS A 76 4.73 -12.66 11.84
C HIS A 76 3.65 -12.52 12.93
N ALA A 77 3.98 -12.13 14.17
CA ALA A 77 2.98 -11.89 15.20
C ALA A 77 2.19 -10.61 14.91
N SER A 78 2.88 -9.53 14.54
CA SER A 78 2.26 -8.29 14.05
C SER A 78 1.44 -8.54 12.78
N LEU A 79 1.98 -9.29 11.81
CA LEU A 79 1.22 -9.66 10.60
C LEU A 79 -0.08 -10.38 10.93
N LYS A 80 -0.07 -11.35 11.86
CA LYS A 80 -1.30 -12.05 12.27
C LYS A 80 -2.34 -11.10 12.87
N ARG A 81 -1.93 -10.10 13.66
CA ARG A 81 -2.83 -9.11 14.26
C ARG A 81 -3.41 -8.19 13.19
N PHE A 82 -2.55 -7.69 12.30
CA PHE A 82 -2.94 -6.89 11.14
C PHE A 82 -4.00 -7.62 10.29
N LEU A 83 -3.68 -8.84 9.83
CA LEU A 83 -4.61 -9.64 9.01
C LEU A 83 -5.92 -9.92 9.72
N LYS A 84 -5.91 -10.17 11.04
CA LYS A 84 -7.14 -10.43 11.80
C LYS A 84 -8.06 -9.21 11.82
N ALA A 85 -7.51 -8.00 11.90
CA ALA A 85 -8.30 -6.77 11.85
C ALA A 85 -8.88 -6.55 10.45
N VAL A 86 -8.05 -6.67 9.41
CA VAL A 86 -8.47 -6.53 8.00
C VAL A 86 -9.53 -7.58 7.62
N GLU A 87 -9.38 -8.83 8.07
CA GLU A 87 -10.38 -9.88 7.90
C GLU A 87 -11.70 -9.57 8.60
N ALA A 88 -11.66 -8.90 9.76
CA ALA A 88 -12.87 -8.51 10.48
C ALA A 88 -13.65 -7.46 9.70
N ASP A 89 -12.97 -6.47 9.12
CA ASP A 89 -13.60 -5.50 8.22
C ASP A 89 -14.13 -6.19 6.95
N GLN A 90 -13.32 -7.03 6.30
CA GLN A 90 -13.77 -7.74 5.10
C GLN A 90 -14.99 -8.62 5.37
N LYS A 91 -15.05 -9.30 6.51
CA LYS A 91 -16.18 -10.16 6.86
C LYS A 91 -17.46 -9.36 7.07
N LYS A 92 -17.37 -8.24 7.80
CA LYS A 92 -18.50 -7.39 8.20
C LYS A 92 -18.97 -6.47 7.08
N LEU A 93 -18.03 -5.81 6.40
CA LEU A 93 -18.28 -4.72 5.45
C LEU A 93 -18.16 -5.15 3.98
N LYS A 94 -17.67 -6.37 3.73
CA LYS A 94 -17.34 -6.91 2.39
C LYS A 94 -16.27 -6.13 1.62
N VAL A 95 -15.59 -5.20 2.30
CA VAL A 95 -14.55 -4.31 1.75
C VAL A 95 -13.43 -4.14 2.78
N ILE A 96 -12.24 -3.76 2.32
CA ILE A 96 -11.08 -3.38 3.15
C ILE A 96 -10.56 -1.99 2.75
N SER A 97 -9.67 -1.41 3.56
CA SER A 97 -9.03 -0.13 3.21
C SER A 97 -8.19 -0.30 1.95
N GLY A 98 -8.22 0.71 1.08
CA GLY A 98 -7.30 0.79 -0.05
C GLY A 98 -5.84 0.69 0.42
N TRP A 99 -5.52 1.34 1.53
CA TRP A 99 -4.20 1.30 2.14
C TRP A 99 -3.84 -0.12 2.64
N ASP A 100 -4.74 -0.80 3.35
CA ASP A 100 -4.53 -2.18 3.81
C ASP A 100 -4.37 -3.17 2.65
N LYS A 101 -5.12 -2.94 1.57
CA LYS A 101 -5.01 -3.72 0.34
C LYS A 101 -3.62 -3.57 -0.29
N GLU A 102 -3.11 -2.35 -0.38
CA GLU A 102 -1.77 -2.08 -0.90
C GLU A 102 -0.69 -2.74 -0.05
N VAL A 103 -0.80 -2.68 1.29
CA VAL A 103 0.10 -3.45 2.19
C VAL A 103 0.06 -4.94 1.86
N CYS A 104 -1.14 -5.53 1.71
CA CYS A 104 -1.27 -6.94 1.35
C CYS A 104 -0.65 -7.26 -0.03
N LEU A 105 -0.82 -6.38 -1.01
CA LEU A 105 -0.23 -6.54 -2.34
C LEU A 105 1.31 -6.48 -2.30
N HIS A 106 1.89 -5.57 -1.51
CA HIS A 106 3.34 -5.52 -1.33
C HIS A 106 3.89 -6.80 -0.68
N ILE A 107 3.19 -7.34 0.32
CA ILE A 107 3.57 -8.62 0.96
C ILE A 107 3.51 -9.77 -0.07
N VAL A 108 2.45 -9.86 -0.87
CA VAL A 108 2.32 -10.90 -1.92
C VAL A 108 3.41 -10.75 -2.97
N ALA A 109 3.69 -9.54 -3.42
CA ALA A 109 4.75 -9.26 -4.39
C ALA A 109 6.13 -9.68 -3.84
N ALA A 110 6.44 -9.33 -2.59
CA ALA A 110 7.69 -9.72 -1.93
C ALA A 110 7.82 -11.25 -1.81
N ALA A 111 6.73 -11.92 -1.43
CA ALA A 111 6.70 -13.38 -1.31
C ALA A 111 6.86 -14.09 -2.66
N ALA A 112 6.22 -13.57 -3.72
CA ALA A 112 6.27 -14.15 -5.07
C ALA A 112 7.64 -13.95 -5.73
N ASN A 113 8.25 -12.77 -5.57
CA ASN A 113 9.54 -12.43 -6.15
C ASN A 113 10.73 -12.95 -5.33
N GLN A 114 10.48 -13.55 -4.17
CA GLN A 114 11.51 -13.95 -3.21
C GLN A 114 12.39 -12.78 -2.75
N THR A 115 11.86 -11.56 -2.81
CA THR A 115 12.52 -10.31 -2.39
C THR A 115 12.12 -10.00 -0.96
N LEU A 116 12.48 -10.89 -0.03
CA LEU A 116 12.22 -10.67 1.38
C LEU A 116 13.19 -9.60 1.93
N PRO A 117 12.72 -8.69 2.78
CA PRO A 117 13.60 -7.72 3.41
C PRO A 117 14.63 -8.45 4.29
N PRO A 118 15.84 -7.88 4.49
CA PRO A 118 16.86 -8.50 5.34
C PRO A 118 16.31 -8.85 6.72
N GLY A 119 16.55 -10.09 7.15
CA GLY A 119 16.08 -10.61 8.44
C GLY A 119 14.63 -11.10 8.46
N ALA A 120 13.87 -10.98 7.37
CA ALA A 120 12.55 -11.61 7.27
C ALA A 120 12.67 -13.08 6.86
N GLU A 121 11.85 -13.91 7.50
CA GLU A 121 11.69 -15.31 7.12
C GLU A 121 10.64 -15.47 6.03
N ARG A 122 10.66 -16.62 5.35
CA ARG A 122 9.63 -16.94 4.37
C ARG A 122 8.27 -17.09 5.08
N LEU A 123 7.24 -16.49 4.49
CA LEU A 123 5.89 -16.61 4.99
C LEU A 123 5.42 -18.08 5.05
N PRO A 124 4.91 -18.54 6.20
CA PRO A 124 4.20 -19.81 6.29
C PRO A 124 3.03 -19.84 5.30
N LYS A 125 2.79 -20.99 4.66
CA LYS A 125 1.73 -21.15 3.64
C LYS A 125 0.38 -20.59 4.10
N LYS A 126 -0.05 -20.91 5.32
CA LYS A 126 -1.32 -20.40 5.89
C LYS A 126 -1.39 -18.87 5.97
N LEU A 127 -0.27 -18.19 6.25
CA LEU A 127 -0.25 -16.72 6.25
C LEU A 127 -0.24 -16.19 4.83
N ASN A 128 0.55 -16.78 3.94
CA ASN A 128 0.58 -16.40 2.53
C ASN A 128 -0.81 -16.50 1.88
N ASP A 129 -1.54 -17.58 2.13
CA ASP A 129 -2.91 -17.78 1.63
C ASP A 129 -3.87 -16.69 2.14
N ARG A 130 -3.77 -16.32 3.43
CA ARG A 130 -4.58 -15.25 4.03
C ARG A 130 -4.31 -13.89 3.40
N VAL A 131 -3.02 -13.52 3.28
CA VAL A 131 -2.63 -12.26 2.64
C VAL A 131 -3.10 -12.23 1.18
N SER A 132 -2.90 -13.33 0.45
CA SER A 132 -3.30 -13.44 -0.96
C SER A 132 -4.81 -13.31 -1.16
N LEU A 133 -5.61 -13.84 -0.23
CA LEU A 133 -7.06 -13.67 -0.27
C LEU A 133 -7.48 -12.22 -0.01
N LEU A 134 -6.87 -11.56 0.98
CA LEU A 134 -7.17 -10.16 1.30
C LEU A 134 -6.68 -9.20 0.20
N SER A 135 -5.58 -9.49 -0.50
CA SER A 135 -5.12 -8.65 -1.60
C SER A 135 -6.11 -8.61 -2.78
N LEU A 136 -6.98 -9.61 -2.90
CA LEU A 136 -8.04 -9.68 -3.91
C LEU A 136 -9.33 -8.94 -3.48
N ALA A 137 -9.44 -8.52 -2.22
CA ALA A 137 -10.62 -7.82 -1.73
C ALA A 137 -10.80 -6.44 -2.40
N GLN A 138 -12.03 -5.91 -2.33
CA GLN A 138 -12.31 -4.55 -2.80
C GLN A 138 -11.73 -3.54 -1.81
N GLY A 139 -10.82 -2.69 -2.30
CA GLY A 139 -10.27 -1.57 -1.54
C GLY A 139 -11.17 -0.34 -1.63
N MET A 140 -11.46 0.31 -0.51
CA MET A 140 -12.20 1.58 -0.45
C MET A 140 -11.43 2.63 0.35
N PRO A 141 -11.68 3.94 0.13
CA PRO A 141 -11.11 4.99 0.96
C PRO A 141 -11.49 4.81 2.43
N LEU A 142 -10.56 5.15 3.34
CA LEU A 142 -10.74 4.96 4.78
C LEU A 142 -12.03 5.63 5.29
N GLN A 143 -12.39 6.80 4.76
CA GLN A 143 -13.59 7.55 5.17
C GLN A 143 -14.86 6.72 4.94
N VAL A 144 -14.94 6.00 3.82
CA VAL A 144 -16.09 5.14 3.49
C VAL A 144 -16.17 3.96 4.46
N ILE A 145 -15.02 3.40 4.85
CA ILE A 145 -14.95 2.29 5.80
C ILE A 145 -15.36 2.75 7.20
N MET A 146 -14.86 3.89 7.65
CA MET A 146 -15.23 4.46 8.94
C MET A 146 -16.73 4.72 9.01
N GLN A 147 -17.33 5.27 7.95
CA GLN A 147 -18.78 5.45 7.88
C GLN A 147 -19.52 4.11 8.00
N ARG A 148 -19.14 3.10 7.21
CA ARG A 148 -19.76 1.77 7.28
C ARG A 148 -19.58 1.07 8.63
N ARG A 149 -18.46 1.29 9.32
CA ARG A 149 -18.24 0.78 10.69
C ARG A 149 -19.19 1.42 11.70
N ILE A 150 -19.60 2.67 11.51
CA ILE A 150 -20.59 3.34 12.35
C ILE A 150 -21.99 2.79 12.05
N GLU A 151 -22.34 2.62 10.78
CA GLU A 151 -23.65 2.10 10.35
C GLU A 151 -23.86 0.62 10.72
N ALA A 152 -22.79 -0.16 10.87
CA ALA A 152 -22.83 -1.58 11.23
C ALA A 152 -22.78 -1.86 12.74
N ARG A 153 -22.75 -0.82 13.59
CA ARG A 153 -22.84 -0.94 15.05
C ARG A 153 -24.29 -0.92 15.51
#